data_AF-A0A1Z5J7C3-F1
#
_entry.id   AF-A0A1Z5J7C3-F1
#
_cell.length_a   1.000
_cell.length_b   1.000
_cell.length_c   1.000
_cell.angle_alpha   90.00
_cell.angle_beta   90.00
_cell.angle_gamma   90.00
#
_symmetry.space_group_name_H-M   'P 1'
#
loop_
_entity.id
_entity.type
_entity.pdbx_description
1 polymer ?
#
loop_
_entity_poly.entity_id
_entity_poly.type
_entity_poly.pdbx_seq_one_letter_code
_entity_poly.pdbx_strand_id
1 'polypeptide(L)'
;MREEAESPFRKVRFLLYLTLAGGAAASLVVSAARVAAALSGINPELLQESSINVVVDALGIAVLVFLFKRDLDAQESRLKRASRGAELAKLMVRGSKAILGDVDVNDGQIFTASLSDFRRGRGIEKRIVIAAGGRSIIEQVIQEATRLEKSLTLSDLIVIPVLFPDGRAPDQNETLFSCLAFPVGEAKWRSFLTEEAKEAIKQGVDVENEGFCVILKKNGRVGQRTRGVFLDQMVGEVTKRREMGLDVKNI
;
A
#
# COMPACT_ATOMS: atom_id res chain seq x y z
N MET A 1 -19.61 5.51 -4.14
CA MET A 1 -19.73 4.27 -4.92
C MET A 1 -18.65 3.23 -4.60
N ARG A 2 -17.34 3.54 -4.68
CA ARG A 2 -16.28 2.55 -4.39
C ARG A 2 -16.23 2.07 -2.93
N GLU A 3 -16.46 2.98 -1.98
CA GLU A 3 -16.45 2.67 -0.53
C GLU A 3 -17.59 1.73 -0.10
N GLU A 4 -18.79 1.92 -0.65
CA GLU A 4 -19.96 1.07 -0.35
C GLU A 4 -19.84 -0.32 -0.98
N ALA A 5 -19.22 -0.43 -2.16
CA ALA A 5 -18.94 -1.72 -2.79
C ALA A 5 -17.93 -2.57 -1.99
N GLU A 6 -16.95 -1.93 -1.35
CA GLU A 6 -15.94 -2.64 -0.56
C GLU A 6 -16.37 -2.94 0.88
N SER A 7 -17.37 -2.23 1.41
CA SER A 7 -17.91 -2.45 2.75
C SER A 7 -19.37 -2.01 2.84
N PRO A 8 -20.32 -2.86 2.42
CA PRO A 8 -21.72 -2.54 2.41
C PRO A 8 -22.22 -2.03 3.76
N PHE A 9 -23.03 -0.98 3.72
CA PHE A 9 -23.74 -0.42 4.89
C PHE A 9 -22.86 0.00 6.07
N ARG A 10 -21.56 0.28 5.89
CA ARG A 10 -20.66 0.64 7.01
C ARG A 10 -21.18 1.81 7.85
N LYS A 11 -21.65 2.88 7.21
CA LYS A 11 -22.21 4.04 7.91
C LYS A 11 -23.43 3.66 8.75
N VAL A 12 -24.29 2.77 8.21
CA VAL A 12 -25.43 2.21 8.92
C VAL A 12 -24.97 1.37 10.11
N ARG A 13 -23.94 0.53 9.95
CA ARG A 13 -23.37 -0.25 11.07
C ARG A 13 -22.84 0.65 12.17
N PHE A 14 -22.07 1.70 11.85
CA PHE A 14 -21.59 2.65 12.86
C PHE A 14 -22.74 3.37 13.57
N LEU A 15 -23.77 3.78 12.83
CA LEU A 15 -24.97 4.35 13.44
C LEU A 15 -25.63 3.34 14.39
N LEU A 16 -25.81 2.09 13.97
CA LEU A 16 -26.38 1.03 14.81
C LEU A 16 -25.53 0.76 16.05
N TYR A 17 -24.21 0.71 15.93
CA TYR A 17 -23.32 0.51 17.08
C TYR A 17 -23.49 1.64 18.10
N LEU A 18 -23.52 2.89 17.64
CA LEU A 18 -23.67 4.05 18.51
C LEU A 18 -25.06 4.14 19.14
N THR A 19 -26.13 3.89 18.37
CA THR A 19 -27.50 3.95 18.90
C THR A 19 -27.79 2.81 19.87
N LEU A 20 -27.37 1.58 19.55
CA LEU A 20 -27.51 0.44 20.46
C LEU A 20 -26.67 0.61 21.72
N ALA A 21 -25.44 1.12 21.60
CA ALA A 21 -24.58 1.37 22.77
C ALA A 21 -25.16 2.50 23.63
N GLY A 22 -25.70 3.55 23.01
CA GLY A 22 -26.38 4.63 23.73
C GLY A 22 -27.63 4.15 24.47
N GLY A 23 -28.45 3.30 23.84
CA GLY A 23 -29.61 2.67 24.47
C GLY A 23 -29.24 1.77 25.64
N ALA A 24 -28.25 0.89 25.45
CA ALA A 24 -27.74 0.02 26.50
C ALA A 24 -27.10 0.82 27.65
N ALA A 25 -26.39 1.90 27.36
CA ALA A 25 -25.82 2.77 28.39
C ALA A 25 -26.91 3.47 29.23
N ALA A 26 -27.97 3.97 28.59
CA ALA A 26 -29.10 4.56 29.30
C ALA A 26 -29.81 3.51 30.20
N SER A 27 -30.06 2.31 29.67
CA SER A 27 -30.64 1.20 30.42
C SER A 27 -29.77 0.76 31.60
N LEU A 28 -28.45 0.72 31.40
CA LEU A 28 -27.46 0.39 32.44
C LEU A 28 -27.51 1.38 33.59
N VAL A 29 -27.55 2.69 33.30
CA VAL A 29 -27.64 3.73 34.34
C VAL A 29 -28.91 3.58 35.18
N VAL A 30 -30.05 3.35 34.53
CA VAL A 30 -31.33 3.16 35.22
C VAL A 30 -31.31 1.88 36.06
N SER A 31 -30.84 0.77 35.51
CA SER A 31 -30.80 -0.52 36.21
C SER A 31 -29.81 -0.50 37.37
N ALA A 32 -28.65 0.14 37.21
CA ALA A 32 -27.67 0.33 38.29
C ALA A 32 -28.23 1.17 39.43
N ALA A 33 -28.95 2.25 39.13
CA ALA A 33 -29.63 3.07 40.15
C ALA A 33 -30.68 2.25 40.91
N ARG A 34 -31.45 1.40 40.23
CA ARG A 34 -32.42 0.49 40.88
C ARG A 34 -31.74 -0.53 41.78
N VAL A 35 -30.61 -1.11 41.37
CA VAL A 35 -29.82 -2.01 42.21
C VAL A 35 -29.34 -1.28 43.47
N ALA A 36 -28.79 -0.07 43.34
CA ALA A 36 -28.33 0.71 44.48
C ALA A 36 -29.47 1.07 45.46
N ALA A 37 -30.65 1.41 44.95
CA ALA A 37 -31.83 1.67 45.75
C ALA A 37 -32.31 0.42 46.50
N ALA A 38 -32.36 -0.74 45.81
CA ALA A 38 -32.75 -2.02 46.39
C ALA A 38 -31.80 -2.47 47.51
N LEU A 39 -30.49 -2.28 47.33
CA LEU A 39 -29.49 -2.52 48.39
C LEU A 39 -29.66 -1.61 49.61
N SER A 40 -30.29 -0.45 49.44
CA SER A 40 -30.65 0.48 50.53
C SER A 40 -32.02 0.18 51.16
N GLY A 41 -32.68 -0.91 50.75
CA GLY A 41 -33.99 -1.32 51.25
C GLY A 41 -35.19 -0.71 50.51
N ILE A 42 -34.97 0.01 49.41
CA ILE A 42 -36.04 0.63 48.60
C ILE A 42 -36.38 -0.28 47.41
N ASN A 43 -37.60 -0.81 47.37
CA ASN A 43 -38.07 -1.78 46.36
C ASN A 43 -37.13 -3.00 46.19
N PRO A 44 -36.80 -3.72 47.28
CA PRO A 44 -35.84 -4.83 47.25
C PRO A 44 -36.24 -5.97 46.31
N GLU A 45 -37.53 -6.12 46.01
CA GLU A 45 -38.08 -7.10 45.07
C GLU A 45 -37.54 -6.95 43.63
N LEU A 46 -37.07 -5.75 43.25
CA LEU A 46 -36.53 -5.46 41.92
C LEU A 46 -35.04 -5.82 41.76
N LEU A 47 -34.36 -6.28 42.82
CA LEU A 47 -32.92 -6.51 42.84
C LEU A 47 -32.49 -7.53 41.77
N GLN A 48 -33.18 -8.66 41.67
CA GLN A 48 -32.81 -9.75 40.75
C GLN A 48 -32.90 -9.29 39.28
N GLU A 49 -34.04 -8.72 38.89
CA GLU A 49 -34.27 -8.23 37.53
C GLU A 49 -33.28 -7.12 37.16
N SER A 50 -33.11 -6.13 38.05
CA SER A 50 -32.22 -5.00 37.80
C SER A 50 -30.75 -5.43 37.71
N SER A 51 -30.35 -6.45 38.48
CA SER A 51 -29.00 -7.03 38.40
C SER A 51 -28.74 -7.74 37.07
N ILE A 52 -29.72 -8.49 36.57
CA ILE A 52 -29.63 -9.13 35.25
C ILE A 52 -29.50 -8.06 34.15
N ASN A 53 -30.32 -7.00 34.21
CA ASN A 53 -30.26 -5.91 33.24
C ASN A 53 -28.90 -5.21 33.23
N VAL A 54 -28.32 -4.93 34.41
CA VAL A 54 -26.96 -4.37 34.52
C VAL A 54 -25.94 -5.25 33.81
N VAL A 55 -25.97 -6.57 34.03
CA VAL A 55 -25.03 -7.51 33.40
C VAL A 55 -25.22 -7.56 31.89
N VAL A 56 -26.47 -7.65 31.43
CA VAL A 56 -26.80 -7.72 30.00
C VAL A 56 -26.38 -6.45 29.28
N ASP A 57 -26.70 -5.28 29.82
CA ASP A 57 -26.35 -4.00 29.21
C ASP A 57 -24.83 -3.79 29.19
N ALA A 58 -24.13 -4.10 30.28
CA ALA A 58 -22.68 -3.99 30.34
C ALA A 58 -22.00 -4.91 29.30
N LEU A 59 -22.47 -6.14 29.16
CA LEU A 59 -21.97 -7.09 28.16
C LEU A 59 -22.30 -6.62 26.73
N GLY A 60 -23.51 -6.12 26.51
CA GLY A 60 -23.94 -5.55 25.24
C GLY A 60 -23.06 -4.38 24.81
N ILE A 61 -22.81 -3.43 25.70
CA ILE A 61 -21.90 -2.31 25.45
C ILE A 61 -20.50 -2.81 25.12
N ALA A 62 -19.96 -3.76 25.89
CA ALA A 62 -18.62 -4.31 25.64
C ALA A 62 -18.51 -4.92 24.23
N VAL A 63 -19.51 -5.71 23.81
CA VAL A 63 -19.57 -6.30 22.46
C VAL A 63 -19.66 -5.22 21.39
N LEU A 64 -20.53 -4.21 21.57
CA LEU A 64 -20.70 -3.12 20.60
C LEU A 64 -19.44 -2.28 20.45
N VAL A 65 -18.77 -1.95 21.56
CA VAL A 65 -17.47 -1.25 21.56
C VAL A 65 -16.41 -2.07 20.83
N PHE A 66 -16.36 -3.38 21.07
CA PHE A 66 -15.43 -4.27 20.36
C PHE A 66 -15.69 -4.27 18.84
N LEU A 67 -16.94 -4.43 18.42
CA LEU A 67 -17.31 -4.42 17.00
C LEU A 67 -17.02 -3.07 16.33
N PHE A 68 -17.31 -1.98 17.03
CA PHE A 68 -17.03 -0.61 16.57
C PHE A 68 -15.52 -0.41 16.34
N LYS A 69 -14.68 -0.79 17.32
CA LYS A 69 -13.21 -0.71 17.19
C LYS A 69 -12.70 -1.54 16.00
N ARG A 70 -13.15 -2.79 15.89
CA ARG A 70 -12.74 -3.67 14.79
C ARG A 70 -13.08 -3.09 13.41
N ASP A 71 -14.26 -2.48 13.27
CA ASP A 71 -14.69 -1.86 12.03
C ASP A 71 -13.92 -0.55 11.73
N LEU A 72 -13.58 0.24 12.77
CA LEU A 72 -12.70 1.41 12.65
C LEU A 72 -11.30 1.01 12.18
N ASP A 73 -10.68 0.01 12.81
CA ASP A 73 -9.34 -0.47 12.44
C ASP A 73 -9.30 -0.93 10.96
N ALA A 74 -10.36 -1.62 10.53
CA ALA A 74 -10.52 -2.04 9.14
C ALA A 74 -10.67 -0.84 8.17
N GLN A 75 -11.33 0.24 8.59
CA GLN A 75 -11.45 1.47 7.82
C GLN A 75 -10.10 2.20 7.72
N GLU A 76 -9.40 2.38 8.84
CA GLU A 76 -8.10 3.04 8.89
C GLU A 76 -7.06 2.31 8.04
N SER A 77 -7.00 0.98 8.12
CA SER A 77 -6.10 0.16 7.30
C SER A 77 -6.37 0.33 5.80
N ARG A 78 -7.64 0.44 5.38
CA ARG A 78 -8.01 0.70 3.98
C ARG A 78 -7.66 2.12 3.56
N LEU A 79 -7.95 3.10 4.40
CA LEU A 79 -7.63 4.50 4.14
C LEU A 79 -6.10 4.68 4.00
N LYS A 80 -5.33 4.10 4.90
CA LYS A 80 -3.86 4.09 4.86
C LYS A 80 -3.34 3.48 3.57
N ARG A 81 -3.89 2.32 3.14
CA ARG A 81 -3.51 1.69 1.85
C ARG A 81 -3.90 2.54 0.64
N ALA A 82 -5.08 3.15 0.66
CA ALA A 82 -5.56 4.01 -0.43
C ALA A 82 -4.71 5.29 -0.55
N SER A 83 -4.43 5.94 0.59
CA SER A 83 -3.54 7.10 0.70
C SER A 83 -2.14 6.77 0.20
N ARG A 84 -1.52 5.69 0.67
CA ARG A 84 -0.21 5.22 0.17
C ARG A 84 -0.22 4.95 -1.33
N GLY A 85 -1.26 4.28 -1.83
CA GLY A 85 -1.41 4.04 -3.28
C GLY A 85 -1.57 5.32 -4.10
N ALA A 86 -2.17 6.36 -3.52
CA ALA A 86 -2.31 7.67 -4.15
C ALA A 86 -1.02 8.49 -4.11
N GLU A 87 -0.25 8.43 -3.03
CA GLU A 87 1.08 9.05 -2.93
C GLU A 87 2.06 8.44 -3.93
N LEU A 88 2.12 7.11 -3.97
CA LEU A 88 2.90 6.34 -4.94
C LEU A 88 2.53 6.70 -6.39
N ALA A 89 1.23 6.86 -6.69
CA ALA A 89 0.77 7.26 -8.01
C ALA A 89 1.31 8.60 -8.49
N LYS A 90 1.57 9.52 -7.55
CA LYS A 90 2.02 10.90 -7.81
C LYS A 90 3.53 11.03 -7.88
N LEU A 91 4.29 9.97 -7.61
CA LEU A 91 5.74 9.99 -7.78
C LEU A 91 6.06 10.21 -9.26
N MET A 92 6.99 11.12 -9.52
CA MET A 92 7.38 11.52 -10.87
C MET A 92 8.68 10.85 -11.25
N VAL A 93 8.81 10.49 -12.53
CA VAL A 93 10.02 9.94 -13.13
C VAL A 93 10.35 10.65 -14.43
N ARG A 94 11.63 10.61 -14.79
CA ARG A 94 12.13 11.00 -16.11
C ARG A 94 12.82 9.82 -16.80
N GLY A 95 12.74 9.70 -18.11
CA GLY A 95 13.41 8.61 -18.84
C GLY A 95 13.47 8.85 -20.33
N SER A 96 14.03 7.90 -21.07
CA SER A 96 14.04 7.92 -22.54
C SER A 96 12.63 7.82 -23.10
N LYS A 97 12.28 8.62 -24.12
CA LYS A 97 11.03 8.40 -24.86
C LYS A 97 10.95 7.01 -25.52
N ALA A 98 12.07 6.29 -25.69
CA ALA A 98 12.07 4.88 -26.09
C ALA A 98 11.21 3.99 -25.16
N ILE A 99 11.08 4.35 -23.88
CA ILE A 99 10.21 3.66 -22.93
C ILE A 99 8.73 3.69 -23.35
N LEU A 100 8.31 4.75 -24.06
CA LEU A 100 6.94 4.96 -24.49
C LEU A 100 6.54 4.09 -25.69
N GLY A 101 7.49 3.34 -26.27
CA GLY A 101 7.24 2.44 -27.41
C GLY A 101 7.17 3.14 -28.76
N ASP A 102 7.60 4.40 -28.83
CA ASP A 102 7.62 5.17 -30.07
C ASP A 102 8.92 4.86 -30.83
N VAL A 103 8.77 4.17 -31.97
CA VAL A 103 9.87 3.54 -32.74
C VAL A 103 10.70 4.57 -33.51
N ASP A 104 10.17 5.79 -33.70
CA ASP A 104 10.80 6.87 -34.49
C ASP A 104 11.51 7.94 -33.63
N VAL A 105 11.72 7.69 -32.33
CA VAL A 105 12.28 8.70 -31.45
C VAL A 105 13.80 8.69 -31.50
N ASN A 106 14.38 9.77 -32.02
CA ASN A 106 15.80 10.09 -31.85
C ASN A 106 16.21 9.90 -30.38
N ASP A 107 17.34 9.20 -30.19
CA ASP A 107 17.86 8.58 -28.95
C ASP A 107 18.26 9.57 -27.81
N GLY A 108 17.57 10.71 -27.67
CA GLY A 108 17.91 11.76 -26.71
C GLY A 108 16.72 12.57 -26.17
N GLN A 109 15.48 12.28 -26.58
CA GLN A 109 14.33 12.98 -26.01
C GLN A 109 13.89 12.38 -24.68
N ILE A 110 13.86 13.22 -23.64
CA ILE A 110 13.43 12.86 -22.29
C ILE A 110 11.91 13.04 -22.18
N PHE A 111 11.23 12.14 -21.49
CA PHE A 111 9.87 12.36 -20.99
C PHE A 111 9.88 12.53 -19.47
N THR A 112 8.84 13.17 -18.94
CA THR A 112 8.53 13.16 -17.50
C THR A 112 7.10 12.67 -17.33
N ALA A 113 6.88 11.69 -16.46
CA ALA A 113 5.55 11.14 -16.20
C ALA A 113 5.39 10.77 -14.73
N SER A 114 4.14 10.65 -14.29
CA SER A 114 3.81 10.09 -12.99
C SER A 114 3.80 8.56 -13.06
N LEU A 115 4.01 7.87 -11.93
CA LEU A 115 3.84 6.41 -11.88
C LEU A 115 2.41 5.97 -12.26
N SER A 116 1.44 6.89 -12.16
CA SER A 116 0.07 6.63 -12.59
C SER A 116 -0.06 6.48 -14.11
N ASP A 117 0.81 7.08 -14.91
CA ASP A 117 0.73 7.08 -16.38
C ASP A 117 1.19 5.74 -16.98
N PHE A 118 1.98 4.96 -16.23
CA PHE A 118 2.37 3.59 -16.60
C PHE A 118 1.26 2.56 -16.40
N ARG A 119 0.10 2.97 -15.85
CA ARG A 119 -1.02 2.06 -15.61
C ARG A 119 -1.72 1.68 -16.91
N ARG A 120 -2.38 0.52 -16.88
CA ARG A 120 -3.23 0.01 -17.94
C ARG A 120 -4.31 1.04 -18.31
N GLY A 121 -4.51 1.25 -19.61
CA GLY A 121 -5.45 2.20 -20.17
C GLY A 121 -4.99 3.66 -20.13
N ARG A 122 -3.69 3.92 -19.87
CA ARG A 122 -3.11 5.29 -19.82
C ARG A 122 -1.95 5.52 -20.80
N GLY A 123 -1.79 4.64 -21.78
CA GLY A 123 -0.85 4.83 -22.90
C GLY A 123 0.43 4.00 -22.81
N ILE A 124 1.10 3.95 -21.64
CA ILE A 124 2.44 3.34 -21.55
C ILE A 124 2.40 1.85 -21.14
N GLU A 125 1.49 1.49 -20.22
CA GLU A 125 1.22 0.11 -19.76
C GLU A 125 2.45 -0.75 -19.37
N LYS A 126 3.27 -0.25 -18.44
CA LYS A 126 4.47 -0.94 -17.95
C LYS A 126 4.37 -1.29 -16.46
N ARG A 127 5.07 -2.34 -16.06
CA ARG A 127 5.37 -2.64 -14.66
C ARG A 127 6.54 -1.80 -14.22
N ILE A 128 6.49 -1.37 -12.97
CA ILE A 128 7.53 -0.52 -12.39
C ILE A 128 8.25 -1.32 -11.30
N VAL A 129 9.56 -1.38 -11.39
CA VAL A 129 10.45 -1.97 -10.39
C VAL A 129 11.18 -0.82 -9.72
N ILE A 130 10.71 -0.41 -8.54
CA ILE A 130 11.43 0.59 -7.74
C ILE A 130 12.54 -0.16 -7.01
N ALA A 131 13.79 0.15 -7.32
CA ALA A 131 14.97 -0.43 -6.69
C ALA A 131 15.62 0.64 -5.81
N ALA A 132 15.67 0.41 -4.50
CA ALA A 132 16.21 1.35 -3.53
C ALA A 132 17.34 0.72 -2.72
N GLY A 133 18.44 1.43 -2.57
CA GLY A 133 19.60 0.96 -1.80
C GLY A 133 20.73 1.97 -1.77
N GLY A 134 21.85 1.57 -1.17
CA GLY A 134 23.09 2.35 -1.19
C GLY A 134 23.69 2.44 -2.59
N ARG A 135 24.74 3.25 -2.73
CA ARG A 135 25.39 3.54 -4.02
C ARG A 135 25.87 2.27 -4.74
N SER A 136 26.53 1.36 -4.01
CA SER A 136 27.07 0.11 -4.55
C SER A 136 25.98 -0.80 -5.12
N ILE A 137 24.84 -0.92 -4.42
CA ILE A 137 23.70 -1.72 -4.86
C ILE A 137 23.04 -1.10 -6.08
N ILE A 138 22.83 0.22 -6.09
CA ILE A 138 22.21 0.90 -7.23
C ILE A 138 23.09 0.81 -8.49
N GLU A 139 24.41 0.88 -8.36
CA GLU A 139 25.32 0.65 -9.48
C GLU A 139 25.19 -0.76 -10.06
N GLN A 140 25.10 -1.79 -9.21
CA GLN A 140 24.87 -3.17 -9.64
C GLN A 140 23.52 -3.33 -10.35
N VAL A 141 22.45 -2.72 -9.80
CA VAL A 141 21.11 -2.74 -10.41
C VAL A 141 21.12 -2.12 -11.80
N ILE A 142 21.82 -0.99 -11.98
CA ILE A 142 21.92 -0.35 -13.30
C ILE A 142 22.69 -1.23 -14.27
N GLN A 143 23.84 -1.77 -13.86
CA GLN A 143 24.63 -2.66 -14.71
C GLN A 143 23.82 -3.89 -15.15
N GLU A 144 23.07 -4.48 -14.22
CA GLU A 144 22.19 -5.60 -14.51
C GLU A 144 21.04 -5.20 -15.44
N ALA A 145 20.40 -4.05 -15.21
CA ALA A 145 19.33 -3.56 -16.06
C ALA A 145 19.82 -3.32 -17.49
N THR A 146 21.01 -2.74 -17.67
CA THR A 146 21.64 -2.57 -18.99
C THR A 146 21.90 -3.91 -19.66
N ARG A 147 22.42 -4.91 -18.93
CA ARG A 147 22.64 -6.26 -19.46
C ARG A 147 21.33 -6.93 -19.90
N LEU A 148 20.25 -6.70 -19.16
CA LEU A 148 18.94 -7.32 -19.37
C LEU A 148 17.96 -6.45 -20.16
N GLU A 149 18.41 -5.36 -20.78
CA GLU A 149 17.54 -4.33 -21.37
C GLU A 149 16.46 -4.93 -22.28
N LYS A 150 16.86 -5.76 -23.25
CA LYS A 150 15.92 -6.40 -24.19
C LYS A 150 14.88 -7.24 -23.46
N SER A 151 15.31 -8.03 -22.47
CA SER A 151 14.43 -8.93 -21.72
C SER A 151 13.47 -8.18 -20.80
N LEU A 152 13.92 -7.08 -20.18
CA LEU A 152 13.10 -6.17 -19.39
C LEU A 152 12.04 -5.49 -20.25
N THR A 153 12.44 -4.95 -21.41
CA THR A 153 11.55 -4.30 -22.37
C THR A 153 10.48 -5.27 -22.89
N LEU A 154 10.87 -6.50 -23.27
CA LEU A 154 9.95 -7.58 -23.68
C LEU A 154 9.02 -8.06 -22.55
N SER A 155 9.41 -7.85 -21.29
CA SER A 155 8.61 -8.20 -20.11
C SER A 155 7.75 -7.02 -19.60
N ASP A 156 7.79 -5.89 -20.30
CA ASP A 156 7.16 -4.63 -19.91
C ASP A 156 7.59 -4.14 -18.53
N LEU A 157 8.85 -4.36 -18.15
CA LEU A 157 9.42 -3.91 -16.88
C LEU A 157 10.27 -2.66 -17.10
N ILE A 158 10.03 -1.63 -16.27
CA ILE A 158 10.89 -0.46 -16.15
C ILE A 158 11.49 -0.48 -14.76
N VAL A 159 12.80 -0.27 -14.69
CA VAL A 159 13.54 -0.17 -13.43
C VAL A 159 13.73 1.31 -13.07
N ILE A 160 13.44 1.64 -11.81
CA ILE A 160 13.68 2.95 -11.23
C ILE A 160 14.72 2.79 -10.12
N PRO A 161 16.01 3.01 -10.40
CA PRO A 161 17.04 3.06 -9.37
C PRO A 161 16.91 4.35 -8.56
N VAL A 162 16.86 4.22 -7.24
CA VAL A 162 16.77 5.36 -6.31
C VAL A 162 17.78 5.19 -5.18
N LEU A 163 18.61 6.22 -4.98
CA LEU A 163 19.56 6.21 -3.86
C LEU A 163 18.81 6.41 -2.54
N PHE A 164 19.01 5.48 -1.63
CA PHE A 164 18.57 5.58 -0.24
C PHE A 164 19.64 6.26 0.62
N PRO A 165 19.29 7.08 1.63
CA PRO A 165 17.94 7.52 2.03
C PRO A 165 17.42 8.74 1.26
N ASP A 166 18.22 9.31 0.36
CA ASP A 166 17.99 10.63 -0.21
C ASP A 166 16.77 10.71 -1.14
N GLY A 167 16.36 9.61 -1.78
CA GLY A 167 15.29 9.61 -2.77
C GLY A 167 15.68 10.23 -4.10
N ARG A 168 16.99 10.37 -4.35
CA ARG A 168 17.55 11.01 -5.55
C ARG A 168 17.96 9.98 -6.61
N ALA A 169 18.13 10.47 -7.83
CA ALA A 169 18.68 9.67 -8.91
C ALA A 169 20.19 9.44 -8.68
N PRO A 170 20.75 8.30 -9.13
CA PRO A 170 22.19 8.07 -9.10
C PRO A 170 22.94 9.02 -10.03
N ASP A 171 24.20 9.33 -9.68
CA ASP A 171 25.04 10.37 -10.34
C ASP A 171 25.57 9.96 -11.73
N GLN A 172 24.93 9.02 -12.44
CA GLN A 172 25.41 8.56 -13.74
C GLN A 172 25.05 9.56 -14.85
N ASN A 173 25.99 9.74 -15.80
CA ASN A 173 25.75 10.44 -17.06
C ASN A 173 24.47 9.90 -17.68
N GLU A 174 23.61 10.81 -18.14
CA GLU A 174 22.23 10.65 -18.62
C GLU A 174 22.08 9.65 -19.79
N THR A 175 22.50 8.41 -19.59
CA THR A 175 22.38 7.33 -20.57
C THR A 175 20.99 6.78 -20.40
N LEU A 176 20.10 7.24 -21.27
CA LEU A 176 18.67 6.99 -21.19
C LEU A 176 18.36 5.64 -21.85
N PHE A 177 18.56 4.55 -21.13
CA PHE A 177 18.20 3.21 -21.61
C PHE A 177 16.67 3.04 -21.71
N SER A 178 16.22 2.17 -22.61
CA SER A 178 14.79 1.91 -22.85
C SER A 178 14.08 1.20 -21.69
N CYS A 179 14.84 0.70 -20.71
CA CYS A 179 14.33 0.00 -19.52
C CYS A 179 14.53 0.78 -18.20
N LEU A 180 15.14 1.97 -18.23
CA LEU A 180 15.49 2.74 -17.03
C LEU A 180 14.79 4.11 -16.99
N ALA A 181 14.20 4.41 -15.85
CA ALA A 181 13.67 5.74 -15.53
C ALA A 181 14.20 6.22 -14.18
N PHE A 182 14.36 7.53 -14.01
CA PHE A 182 14.99 8.12 -12.83
C PHE A 182 13.98 8.95 -12.03
N PRO A 183 14.09 8.97 -10.69
CA PRO A 183 13.19 9.73 -9.84
C PRO A 183 13.30 11.24 -10.09
N VAL A 184 12.15 11.93 -10.08
CA VAL A 184 12.05 13.40 -10.12
C VAL A 184 11.32 13.89 -8.87
N GLY A 185 11.86 14.93 -8.23
CA GLY A 185 11.29 15.51 -7.01
C GLY A 185 11.68 14.72 -5.76
N GLU A 186 12.95 14.85 -5.37
CA GLU A 186 13.61 14.09 -4.29
C GLU A 186 12.79 14.03 -3.00
N ALA A 187 12.20 15.14 -2.56
CA ALA A 187 11.42 15.19 -1.32
C ALA A 187 10.27 14.17 -1.27
N LYS A 188 9.56 13.96 -2.39
CA LYS A 188 8.44 13.00 -2.45
C LYS A 188 8.96 11.56 -2.45
N TRP A 189 10.04 11.30 -3.20
CA TRP A 189 10.69 10.00 -3.24
C TRP A 189 11.30 9.62 -1.90
N ARG A 190 11.98 10.54 -1.23
CA ARG A 190 12.51 10.37 0.13
C ARG A 190 11.44 10.01 1.13
N SER A 191 10.32 10.73 1.11
CA SER A 191 9.17 10.45 1.99
C SER A 191 8.64 9.03 1.78
N PHE A 192 8.40 8.66 0.52
CA PHE A 192 7.95 7.32 0.16
C PHE A 192 8.95 6.23 0.59
N LEU A 193 10.24 6.40 0.26
CA LEU A 193 11.28 5.42 0.60
C LEU A 193 11.47 5.27 2.10
N THR A 194 11.39 6.36 2.85
CA THR A 194 11.52 6.31 4.33
C THR A 194 10.40 5.45 4.92
N GLU A 195 9.17 5.58 4.41
CA GLU A 195 8.04 4.78 4.88
C GLU A 195 8.13 3.30 4.49
N GLU A 196 8.63 2.97 3.30
CA GLU A 196 8.84 1.58 2.87
C GLU A 196 10.05 0.95 3.60
N ALA A 197 11.13 1.71 3.79
CA ALA A 197 12.32 1.29 4.53
C ALA A 197 12.01 0.99 6.01
N LYS A 198 11.11 1.74 6.66
CA LYS A 198 10.66 1.43 8.04
C LYS A 198 10.16 -0.01 8.17
N GLU A 199 9.44 -0.51 7.18
CA GLU A 199 8.92 -1.87 7.19
C GLU A 199 10.02 -2.90 6.89
N ALA A 200 10.90 -2.60 5.92
CA ALA A 200 12.05 -3.45 5.61
C ALA A 200 13.03 -3.59 6.80
N ILE A 201 13.34 -2.48 7.48
CA ILE A 201 14.21 -2.45 8.66
C ILE A 201 13.59 -3.25 9.82
N LYS A 202 12.27 -3.15 10.04
CA LYS A 202 11.58 -4.00 11.03
C LYS A 202 11.69 -5.49 10.74
N GLN A 203 11.87 -5.86 9.46
CA GLN A 203 12.07 -7.23 9.02
C GLN A 203 13.56 -7.64 8.98
N GLY A 204 14.47 -6.77 9.45
CA GLY A 204 15.90 -7.04 9.55
C GLY A 204 16.68 -6.84 8.25
N VAL A 205 16.15 -6.08 7.28
CA VAL A 205 16.85 -5.75 6.04
C VAL A 205 17.81 -4.58 6.27
N ASP A 206 19.07 -4.76 5.91
CA ASP A 206 20.02 -3.66 5.78
C ASP A 206 19.79 -2.96 4.44
N VAL A 207 19.00 -1.89 4.45
CA VAL A 207 18.60 -1.18 3.23
C VAL A 207 19.79 -0.59 2.48
N GLU A 208 20.87 -0.21 3.16
CA GLU A 208 22.02 0.40 2.51
C GLU A 208 22.87 -0.64 1.78
N ASN A 209 23.12 -1.78 2.43
CA ASN A 209 23.99 -2.83 1.90
C ASN A 209 23.28 -3.91 1.09
N GLU A 210 21.98 -4.14 1.32
CA GLU A 210 21.21 -5.18 0.61
C GLU A 210 20.19 -4.58 -0.35
N GLY A 211 19.70 -3.38 -0.05
CA GLY A 211 18.61 -2.76 -0.78
C GLY A 211 17.26 -3.47 -0.63
N PHE A 212 16.24 -2.88 -1.21
CA PHE A 212 14.93 -3.49 -1.36
C PHE A 212 14.31 -3.09 -2.69
N CYS A 213 13.33 -3.88 -3.12
CA CYS A 213 12.54 -3.55 -4.29
C CYS A 213 11.03 -3.56 -4.01
N VAL A 214 10.33 -2.63 -4.64
CA VAL A 214 8.86 -2.59 -4.71
C VAL A 214 8.43 -2.71 -6.16
N ILE A 215 7.66 -3.76 -6.47
CA ILE A 215 7.16 -4.03 -7.82
C ILE A 215 5.72 -3.55 -7.93
N LEU A 216 5.44 -2.69 -8.91
CA LEU A 216 4.11 -2.25 -9.28
C LEU A 216 3.64 -3.01 -10.51
N LYS A 217 2.44 -3.60 -10.39
CA LYS A 217 1.77 -4.25 -11.51
C LYS A 217 1.28 -3.21 -12.51
N LYS A 218 0.89 -3.65 -13.72
CA LYS A 218 0.29 -2.77 -14.74
C LYS A 218 -1.00 -2.06 -14.27
N ASN A 219 -1.67 -2.54 -13.23
CA ASN A 219 -2.83 -1.84 -12.65
C ASN A 219 -2.45 -0.75 -11.61
N GLY A 220 -1.14 -0.54 -11.38
CA GLY A 220 -0.61 0.43 -10.42
C GLY A 220 -0.66 0.02 -8.96
N ARG A 221 -1.07 -1.22 -8.65
CA ARG A 221 -1.03 -1.76 -7.29
C ARG A 221 0.36 -2.33 -7.02
N VAL A 222 0.81 -2.22 -5.78
CA VAL A 222 1.99 -2.95 -5.31
C VAL A 222 1.71 -4.45 -5.39
N GLY A 223 2.51 -5.15 -6.18
CA GLY A 223 2.44 -6.58 -6.36
C GLY A 223 3.30 -7.34 -5.36
N GLN A 224 4.55 -6.92 -5.22
CA GLN A 224 5.54 -7.60 -4.39
C GLN A 224 6.52 -6.61 -3.77
N ARG A 225 7.06 -6.97 -2.61
CA ARG A 225 8.21 -6.33 -1.96
C ARG A 225 9.28 -7.39 -1.75
N THR A 226 10.53 -7.09 -2.07
CA THR A 226 11.65 -8.03 -1.89
C THR A 226 12.77 -7.37 -1.11
N ARG A 227 13.44 -8.19 -0.27
CA ARG A 227 14.78 -7.93 0.25
C ARG A 227 15.74 -8.09 -0.92
N GLY A 228 16.51 -7.07 -1.26
CA GLY A 228 17.33 -7.05 -2.47
C GLY A 228 16.55 -6.83 -3.76
N VAL A 229 17.31 -6.77 -4.86
CA VAL A 229 16.84 -6.51 -6.22
C VAL A 229 17.34 -7.65 -7.11
N PHE A 230 16.42 -8.39 -7.74
CA PHE A 230 16.72 -9.58 -8.54
C PHE A 230 16.05 -9.48 -9.92
N LEU A 231 16.64 -8.69 -10.84
CA LEU A 231 16.00 -8.38 -12.12
C LEU A 231 15.90 -9.61 -13.03
N ASP A 232 16.92 -10.48 -13.00
CA ASP A 232 16.96 -11.73 -13.74
C ASP A 232 15.81 -12.67 -13.37
N GLN A 233 15.54 -12.84 -12.08
CA GLN A 233 14.46 -13.66 -11.56
C GLN A 233 13.10 -13.09 -12.00
N MET A 234 12.92 -11.77 -11.91
CA MET A 234 11.67 -11.10 -12.32
C MET A 234 11.39 -11.32 -13.81
N VAL A 235 12.40 -11.18 -14.66
CA VAL A 235 12.30 -11.46 -16.10
C VAL A 235 12.01 -12.94 -16.36
N GLY A 236 12.69 -13.84 -15.66
CA GLY A 236 12.51 -15.28 -15.77
C GLY A 236 11.08 -15.71 -15.40
N GLU A 237 10.50 -15.15 -14.34
CA GLU A 237 9.12 -15.43 -13.92
C GLU A 237 8.09 -14.99 -14.97
N VAL A 238 8.29 -13.83 -15.60
CA VAL A 238 7.41 -13.34 -16.67
C VAL A 238 7.50 -14.23 -17.91
N THR A 239 8.72 -14.58 -18.31
CA THR A 239 9.00 -15.43 -19.47
C THR A 239 8.40 -16.83 -19.27
N LYS A 240 8.68 -17.47 -18.13
CA LYS A 240 8.15 -18.81 -17.82
C LYS A 240 6.63 -18.85 -17.82
N ARG A 241 5.96 -17.83 -17.25
CA ARG A 241 4.49 -17.74 -17.28
C ARG A 241 3.95 -17.59 -18.70
N ARG A 242 4.63 -16.81 -19.55
CA ARG A 242 4.27 -16.66 -20.97
C ARG A 242 4.39 -17.98 -21.73
N GLU A 243 5.47 -18.72 -21.51
CA GLU A 243 5.70 -20.04 -22.13
C GLU A 243 4.66 -21.08 -21.71
N MET A 244 4.20 -21.01 -20.45
CA MET A 244 3.11 -21.85 -19.94
C MET A 244 1.71 -21.41 -20.41
N GLY A 245 1.59 -20.41 -21.28
CA GLY A 245 0.32 -19.89 -21.76
C GLY A 245 -0.52 -19.18 -20.70
N LEU A 246 0.09 -18.79 -19.57
CA LEU A 246 -0.61 -18.12 -18.45
C LEU A 246 -0.71 -16.62 -18.69
N ASP A 247 -1.74 -16.00 -18.10
CA ASP A 247 -1.93 -14.55 -18.17
C ASP A 247 -0.80 -13.79 -17.47
N VAL A 248 0.06 -13.17 -18.27
CA VAL A 248 1.14 -12.31 -17.79
C VAL A 248 0.69 -10.89 -17.48
N LYS A 249 -0.60 -10.55 -17.50
CA LYS A 249 -1.09 -9.18 -17.19
C LYS A 249 -1.14 -8.89 -15.69
N ASN A 250 -1.32 -9.91 -14.85
CA ASN A 250 -1.51 -9.76 -13.40
C ASN A 250 -0.33 -10.20 -12.52
N ILE A 251 0.84 -10.42 -13.13
CA ILE A 251 2.12 -10.60 -12.44
C ILE A 251 2.41 -9.33 -11.65
#